data_AF-A0AAV5JC93-F1
#
_entry.id   AF-A0AAV5JC93-F1
#
_cell.length_a   1.000
_cell.length_b   1.000
_cell.length_c   1.000
_cell.angle_alpha   90.00
_cell.angle_beta   90.00
_cell.angle_gamma   90.00
#
_symmetry.space_group_name_H-M   'P 1'
#
loop_
_entity.id
_entity.type
_entity.pdbx_description
1 polymer ?
#
loop_
_entity_poly.entity_id
_entity_poly.type
_entity_poly.pdbx_seq_one_letter_code
_entity_poly.pdbx_strand_id
1 'polypeptide(L)'
;MSQNGLTAVRIPVGWWIAKDPTPPKPFVGGSLKALDNAFTWAQKYGMNVIVDLHAIQGSQNGNEHSGTRDGYQEWGEANIPDTVSVIDFLAARYANHPSLAAIELMNEPTAPGVTLENLKSYYQKGYDAVRRHTSSAYVILSNRLGPADQKELLSFASGLNKVVLDVHYYSLFSDSFKNKNVQQNIDYINNQRASDLAAVTTTNGPLSFVGEWTAAWEVKGASMEDYQKFAKAQLDVYGKATFGWAYWAYKLECDQPHCPWSLKWMIENNYTSVMMQRKKTRDENEGRQINNCIIYINIT
;
A
#
# COMPACT_ATOMS: atom_id res chain seq x y z
N MET A 1 -6.53 14.66 -7.62
CA MET A 1 -6.08 13.27 -7.88
C MET A 1 -6.43 12.82 -9.29
N SER A 2 -7.72 12.58 -9.60
CA SER A 2 -8.18 12.13 -10.93
C SER A 2 -7.70 13.02 -12.10
N GLN A 3 -7.75 14.35 -11.95
CA GLN A 3 -7.21 15.30 -12.94
C GLN A 3 -5.72 15.14 -13.25
N ASN A 4 -4.94 14.58 -12.31
CA ASN A 4 -3.51 14.30 -12.48
C ASN A 4 -3.25 12.87 -13.02
N GLY A 5 -4.28 12.16 -13.47
CA GLY A 5 -4.15 10.82 -14.06
C GLY A 5 -4.08 9.67 -13.05
N LEU A 6 -4.32 9.92 -11.76
CA LEU A 6 -4.39 8.89 -10.73
C LEU A 6 -5.73 8.16 -10.79
N THR A 7 -5.71 6.84 -10.66
CA THR A 7 -6.89 5.97 -10.87
C THR A 7 -7.45 5.36 -9.59
N ALA A 8 -6.67 5.36 -8.50
CA ALA A 8 -7.06 4.78 -7.23
C ALA A 8 -6.52 5.55 -6.03
N VAL A 9 -7.13 5.32 -4.87
CA VAL A 9 -6.63 5.71 -3.55
C VAL A 9 -6.49 4.46 -2.68
N ARG A 10 -5.33 4.29 -2.02
CA ARG A 10 -5.09 3.36 -0.92
C ARG A 10 -5.31 4.11 0.37
N ILE A 11 -6.17 3.58 1.22
CA ILE A 11 -6.68 4.27 2.39
C ILE A 11 -6.36 3.45 3.64
N PRO A 12 -5.34 3.86 4.41
CA PRO A 12 -5.03 3.29 5.71
C PRO A 12 -6.16 3.48 6.71
N VAL A 13 -6.57 2.41 7.39
CA VAL A 13 -7.51 2.44 8.51
C VAL A 13 -6.99 1.60 9.68
N GLY A 14 -7.33 2.00 10.91
CA GLY A 14 -7.02 1.22 12.09
C GLY A 14 -8.18 0.32 12.51
N TRP A 15 -7.88 -0.77 13.22
CA TRP A 15 -8.85 -1.75 13.69
C TRP A 15 -10.05 -1.16 14.45
N TRP A 16 -9.84 -0.03 15.12
CA TRP A 16 -10.87 0.68 15.88
C TRP A 16 -12.02 1.20 15.01
N ILE A 17 -11.84 1.30 13.69
CA ILE A 17 -12.90 1.67 12.74
C ILE A 17 -14.13 0.76 12.83
N ALA A 18 -13.92 -0.52 13.17
CA ALA A 18 -15.01 -1.49 13.35
C ALA A 18 -15.80 -1.28 14.66
N LYS A 19 -15.36 -0.34 15.52
CA LYS A 19 -16.00 0.02 16.79
C LYS A 19 -16.58 1.44 16.76
N ASP A 20 -16.60 2.09 15.59
CA ASP A 20 -17.26 3.40 15.43
C ASP A 20 -18.77 3.32 15.74
N PRO A 21 -19.37 4.40 16.28
CA PRO A 21 -18.77 5.72 16.53
C PRO A 21 -18.07 5.85 17.90
N THR A 22 -17.99 4.78 18.69
CA THR A 22 -17.46 4.80 20.06
C THR A 22 -16.35 3.75 20.25
N PRO A 23 -15.19 3.90 19.57
CA PRO A 23 -14.08 3.00 19.78
C PRO A 23 -13.54 3.10 21.21
N PRO A 24 -12.85 2.05 21.69
CA PRO A 24 -12.24 2.09 23.01
C PRO A 24 -11.14 3.15 23.08
N LYS A 25 -11.00 3.79 24.24
CA LYS A 25 -9.91 4.73 24.50
C LYS A 25 -8.55 4.04 24.31
N PRO A 26 -7.53 4.74 23.78
CA PRO A 26 -7.49 6.18 23.48
C PRO A 26 -8.03 6.57 22.09
N PHE A 27 -8.54 5.61 21.31
CA PHE A 27 -9.04 5.89 19.96
C PHE A 27 -10.36 6.70 20.00
N VAL A 28 -10.58 7.49 18.95
CA VAL A 28 -11.76 8.35 18.78
C VAL A 28 -12.54 7.95 17.54
N GLY A 29 -13.85 8.15 17.59
CA GLY A 29 -14.73 7.78 16.49
C GLY A 29 -14.77 8.80 15.35
N GLY A 30 -15.28 8.38 14.20
CA GLY A 30 -15.49 9.25 13.03
C GLY A 30 -14.78 8.74 11.78
N SER A 31 -13.81 7.85 11.95
CA SER A 31 -13.03 7.26 10.85
C SER A 31 -13.90 6.50 9.83
N LEU A 32 -14.96 5.82 10.27
CA LEU A 32 -15.88 5.10 9.40
C LEU A 32 -16.66 6.06 8.50
N LYS A 33 -17.16 7.17 9.05
CA LYS A 33 -17.87 8.20 8.28
C LYS A 33 -16.95 8.85 7.25
N ALA A 34 -15.70 9.08 7.60
CA ALA A 34 -14.73 9.63 6.66
C ALA A 34 -14.37 8.63 5.55
N LEU A 35 -14.27 7.33 5.84
CA LEU A 35 -14.12 6.29 4.82
C LEU A 35 -15.35 6.22 3.89
N ASP A 36 -16.58 6.32 4.42
CA ASP A 36 -17.80 6.38 3.60
C ASP A 36 -17.80 7.57 2.63
N ASN A 37 -17.35 8.74 3.11
CA ASN A 37 -17.20 9.93 2.27
C ASN A 37 -16.15 9.70 1.18
N ALA A 38 -15.03 9.04 1.50
CA ALA A 38 -13.99 8.72 0.53
C ALA A 38 -14.54 7.82 -0.60
N PHE A 39 -15.34 6.80 -0.27
CA PHE A 39 -16.03 5.98 -1.26
C PHE A 39 -17.00 6.80 -2.13
N THR A 40 -17.77 7.72 -1.53
CA THR A 40 -18.66 8.64 -2.24
C THR A 40 -17.90 9.51 -3.24
N TRP A 41 -16.77 10.11 -2.81
CA TRP A 41 -15.93 10.92 -3.70
C TRP A 41 -15.24 10.07 -4.77
N ALA A 42 -14.77 8.88 -4.43
CA ALA A 42 -14.15 7.97 -5.38
C ALA A 42 -15.13 7.62 -6.51
N GLN A 43 -16.39 7.29 -6.19
CA GLN A 43 -17.41 7.04 -7.20
C GLN A 43 -17.68 8.28 -8.06
N LYS A 44 -17.83 9.46 -7.43
CA LYS A 44 -18.07 10.72 -8.15
C LYS A 44 -16.98 11.04 -9.16
N TYR A 45 -15.72 10.74 -8.85
CA TYR A 45 -14.56 11.07 -9.68
C TYR A 45 -13.99 9.88 -10.46
N GLY A 46 -14.69 8.74 -10.50
CA GLY A 46 -14.28 7.54 -11.23
C GLY A 46 -13.00 6.90 -10.71
N MET A 47 -12.73 7.04 -9.41
CA MET A 47 -11.57 6.45 -8.75
C MET A 47 -11.95 5.14 -8.05
N ASN A 48 -10.96 4.25 -7.97
CA ASN A 48 -11.01 3.03 -7.18
C ASN A 48 -10.51 3.27 -5.75
N VAL A 49 -10.95 2.45 -4.80
CA VAL A 49 -10.53 2.46 -3.40
C VAL A 49 -9.91 1.11 -3.05
N ILE A 50 -8.71 1.16 -2.48
CA ILE A 50 -8.08 0.07 -1.74
C ILE A 50 -8.23 0.42 -0.26
N VAL A 51 -8.94 -0.41 0.50
CA VAL A 51 -9.03 -0.27 1.95
C VAL A 51 -7.88 -1.06 2.57
N ASP A 52 -7.00 -0.39 3.30
CA ASP A 52 -5.82 -0.99 3.92
C ASP A 52 -5.96 -1.03 5.44
N LEU A 53 -6.02 -2.24 6.01
CA LEU A 53 -5.99 -2.41 7.45
C LEU A 53 -4.56 -2.20 7.98
N HIS A 54 -4.29 -0.94 8.29
CA HIS A 54 -2.94 -0.42 8.51
C HIS A 54 -2.46 -0.57 9.96
N ALA A 55 -3.39 -0.49 10.92
CA ALA A 55 -3.11 -0.62 12.34
C ALA A 55 -3.92 -1.77 12.94
N ILE A 56 -3.23 -2.79 13.42
CA ILE A 56 -3.83 -4.00 14.00
C ILE A 56 -3.80 -3.93 15.52
N GLN A 57 -4.83 -4.46 16.19
CA GLN A 57 -4.84 -4.54 17.65
C GLN A 57 -3.65 -5.41 18.12
N GLY A 58 -2.85 -4.87 19.04
CA GLY A 58 -1.59 -5.48 19.51
C GLY A 58 -0.36 -5.12 18.65
N SER A 59 -0.54 -4.42 17.54
CA SER A 59 0.50 -4.05 16.55
C SER A 59 1.23 -5.23 15.91
N GLN A 60 1.29 -5.18 14.58
CA GLN A 60 1.95 -6.16 13.72
C GLN A 60 3.43 -5.84 13.45
N ASN A 61 3.92 -4.66 13.86
CA ASN A 61 5.29 -4.24 13.55
C ASN A 61 6.01 -3.37 14.59
N GLY A 62 5.32 -2.90 15.64
CA GLY A 62 5.94 -2.04 16.64
C GLY A 62 6.29 -0.62 16.15
N ASN A 63 5.86 -0.22 14.95
CA ASN A 63 6.09 1.14 14.47
C ASN A 63 4.89 2.04 14.79
N GLU A 64 5.12 3.35 14.92
CA GLU A 64 4.09 4.34 15.26
C GLU A 64 2.90 4.36 14.31
N HIS A 65 3.12 4.07 13.02
CA HIS A 65 2.04 4.03 12.01
C HIS A 65 1.08 2.85 12.23
N SER A 66 1.45 1.83 13.02
CA SER A 66 0.53 0.77 13.46
C SER A 66 -0.32 1.15 14.69
N GLY A 67 -0.16 2.36 15.22
CA GLY A 67 -0.89 2.84 16.41
C GLY A 67 -0.37 2.29 17.73
N THR A 68 0.82 1.68 17.75
CA THR A 68 1.50 1.27 18.98
C THR A 68 2.03 2.47 19.77
N ARG A 69 2.00 2.40 21.11
CA ARG A 69 2.38 3.53 21.98
C ARG A 69 3.85 3.52 22.39
N ASP A 70 4.46 2.35 22.37
CA ASP A 70 5.72 2.01 23.06
C ASP A 70 6.58 1.01 22.28
N GLY A 71 6.27 0.79 21.00
CA GLY A 71 7.06 -0.05 20.12
C GLY A 71 6.76 -1.55 20.23
N TYR A 72 5.77 -1.94 21.04
CA TYR A 72 5.42 -3.35 21.17
C TYR A 72 4.81 -3.89 19.89
N GLN A 73 5.18 -5.14 19.61
CA GLN A 73 4.67 -5.98 18.55
C GLN A 73 4.10 -7.25 19.21
N GLU A 74 2.82 -7.22 19.57
CA GLU A 74 2.14 -8.28 20.32
C GLU A 74 1.20 -9.11 19.46
N TRP A 75 0.93 -8.69 18.22
CA TRP A 75 0.02 -9.43 17.34
C TRP A 75 0.52 -10.84 17.08
N GLY A 76 -0.36 -11.82 17.31
CA GLY A 76 -0.10 -13.24 17.02
C GLY A 76 -1.37 -14.06 16.87
N GLU A 77 -1.24 -15.38 17.06
CA GLU A 77 -2.33 -16.35 16.86
C GLU A 77 -3.62 -15.98 17.59
N ALA A 78 -3.52 -15.56 18.85
CA ALA A 78 -4.66 -15.19 19.68
C ALA A 78 -5.45 -13.97 19.14
N ASN A 79 -4.79 -13.09 18.37
CA ASN A 79 -5.41 -11.90 17.79
C ASN A 79 -6.07 -12.15 16.43
N ILE A 80 -5.83 -13.32 15.81
CA ILE A 80 -6.33 -13.65 14.47
C ILE A 80 -7.86 -13.50 14.38
N PRO A 81 -8.69 -14.05 15.31
CA PRO A 81 -10.14 -13.94 15.20
C PRO A 81 -10.64 -12.49 15.20
N ASP A 82 -10.10 -11.65 16.09
CA ASP A 82 -10.47 -10.24 16.19
C ASP A 82 -10.04 -9.48 14.93
N THR A 83 -8.84 -9.76 14.42
CA THR A 83 -8.34 -9.13 13.19
C THR A 83 -9.20 -9.50 11.98
N VAL A 84 -9.59 -10.78 11.86
CA VAL A 84 -10.51 -11.24 10.80
C VAL A 84 -11.88 -10.60 10.93
N SER A 85 -12.37 -10.33 12.15
CA SER A 85 -13.66 -9.66 12.35
C SER A 85 -13.69 -8.24 11.78
N VAL A 86 -12.55 -7.53 11.82
CA VAL A 86 -12.43 -6.18 11.22
C VAL A 86 -12.46 -6.27 9.69
N ILE A 87 -11.77 -7.25 9.10
CA ILE A 87 -11.82 -7.50 7.66
C ILE A 87 -13.24 -7.87 7.21
N ASP A 88 -13.92 -8.74 7.94
CA ASP A 88 -15.30 -9.13 7.64
C ASP A 88 -16.23 -7.90 7.67
N PHE A 89 -16.09 -7.05 8.69
CA PHE A 89 -16.84 -5.79 8.81
C PHE A 89 -16.62 -4.85 7.61
N LEU A 90 -15.36 -4.62 7.22
CA LEU A 90 -15.02 -3.76 6.08
C LEU A 90 -15.53 -4.34 4.77
N ALA A 91 -15.35 -5.66 4.56
CA ALA A 91 -15.83 -6.35 3.38
C ALA A 91 -17.36 -6.32 3.28
N ALA A 92 -18.08 -6.63 4.35
CA ALA A 92 -19.55 -6.59 4.38
C ALA A 92 -20.09 -5.20 4.03
N ARG A 93 -19.45 -4.13 4.55
CA ARG A 93 -19.88 -2.75 4.33
C ARG A 93 -19.69 -2.28 2.89
N TYR A 94 -18.54 -2.59 2.28
CA TYR A 94 -18.16 -2.01 0.99
C TYR A 94 -18.25 -2.97 -0.20
N ALA A 95 -18.58 -4.25 0.00
CA ALA A 95 -18.61 -5.28 -1.04
C ALA A 95 -19.41 -4.91 -2.30
N ASN A 96 -20.53 -4.21 -2.13
CA ASN A 96 -21.41 -3.80 -3.22
C ASN A 96 -21.11 -2.38 -3.74
N HIS A 97 -20.14 -1.68 -3.14
CA HIS A 97 -19.80 -0.33 -3.57
C HIS A 97 -18.98 -0.38 -4.87
N PRO A 98 -19.39 0.31 -5.95
CA PRO A 98 -18.74 0.17 -7.25
C PRO A 98 -17.28 0.61 -7.25
N SER A 99 -16.85 1.50 -6.35
CA SER A 99 -15.45 1.92 -6.24
C SER A 99 -14.56 0.98 -5.42
N LEU A 100 -15.08 -0.08 -4.77
CA LEU A 100 -14.20 -1.02 -4.06
C LEU A 100 -13.39 -1.83 -5.08
N ALA A 101 -12.07 -1.70 -5.05
CA ALA A 101 -11.18 -2.48 -5.90
C ALA A 101 -10.44 -3.56 -5.12
N ALA A 102 -9.98 -3.25 -3.91
CA ALA A 102 -9.30 -4.23 -3.07
C ALA A 102 -9.44 -3.97 -1.57
N ILE A 103 -9.19 -5.01 -0.79
CA ILE A 103 -8.97 -4.94 0.65
C ILE A 103 -7.60 -5.53 0.94
N GLU A 104 -6.73 -4.75 1.57
CA GLU A 104 -5.46 -5.21 2.09
C GLU A 104 -5.63 -5.68 3.53
N LEU A 105 -5.23 -6.93 3.78
CA LEU A 105 -5.55 -7.60 5.03
C LEU A 105 -4.72 -7.07 6.20
N MET A 106 -3.48 -6.65 5.96
CA MET A 106 -2.58 -6.16 7.00
C MET A 106 -1.39 -5.47 6.35
N ASN A 107 -1.16 -4.23 6.74
CA ASN A 107 0.03 -3.47 6.36
C ASN A 107 1.29 -3.94 7.11
N GLU A 108 2.38 -4.20 6.40
CA GLU A 108 3.74 -4.32 6.95
C GLU A 108 3.89 -5.16 8.24
N PRO A 109 3.49 -6.44 8.28
CA PRO A 109 3.84 -7.32 9.40
C PRO A 109 5.37 -7.48 9.52
N THR A 110 5.97 -7.34 10.70
CA THR A 110 7.44 -7.45 10.84
C THR A 110 7.90 -8.84 11.28
N ALA A 111 8.86 -9.43 10.56
CA ALA A 111 9.56 -10.63 11.00
C ALA A 111 10.68 -10.31 12.01
N PRO A 112 11.00 -11.22 12.97
CA PRO A 112 10.36 -12.52 13.20
C PRO A 112 9.14 -12.47 14.11
N GLY A 113 8.76 -11.30 14.66
CA GLY A 113 7.67 -11.19 15.65
C GLY A 113 6.33 -11.71 15.12
N VAL A 114 5.95 -11.32 13.90
CA VAL A 114 4.87 -12.00 13.16
C VAL A 114 5.46 -13.23 12.50
N THR A 115 5.10 -14.42 12.98
CA THR A 115 5.53 -15.68 12.36
C THR A 115 4.85 -15.90 11.00
N LEU A 116 5.54 -16.56 10.08
CA LEU A 116 4.97 -16.86 8.76
C LEU A 116 3.74 -17.77 8.84
N GLU A 117 3.71 -18.68 9.81
CA GLU A 117 2.57 -19.56 10.08
C GLU A 117 1.33 -18.79 10.53
N ASN A 118 1.47 -17.92 11.53
CA ASN A 118 0.38 -17.07 12.00
C ASN A 118 -0.12 -16.15 10.89
N LEU A 119 0.80 -15.58 10.11
CA LEU A 119 0.45 -14.72 8.98
C LEU A 119 -0.34 -15.46 7.90
N LYS A 120 0.09 -16.65 7.48
CA LYS A 120 -0.64 -17.47 6.48
C LYS A 120 -2.01 -17.92 7.01
N SER A 121 -2.09 -18.31 8.28
CA SER A 121 -3.35 -18.65 8.95
C SER A 121 -4.32 -17.47 8.95
N TYR A 122 -3.83 -16.27 9.28
CA TYR A 122 -4.61 -15.04 9.22
C TYR A 122 -5.03 -14.70 7.78
N TYR A 123 -4.11 -14.72 6.83
CA TYR A 123 -4.39 -14.39 5.43
C TYR A 123 -5.42 -15.31 4.79
N GLN A 124 -5.41 -16.61 5.11
CA GLN A 124 -6.45 -17.52 4.64
C GLN A 124 -7.82 -17.12 5.22
N LYS A 125 -7.91 -16.91 6.54
CA LYS A 125 -9.18 -16.56 7.19
C LYS A 125 -9.70 -15.18 6.76
N GLY A 126 -8.80 -14.21 6.56
CA GLY A 126 -9.13 -12.88 6.05
C GLY A 126 -9.57 -12.93 4.58
N TYR A 127 -8.91 -13.74 3.75
CA TYR A 127 -9.34 -14.00 2.37
C TYR A 127 -10.76 -14.57 2.34
N ASP A 128 -11.03 -15.60 3.15
CA ASP A 128 -12.36 -16.22 3.24
C ASP A 128 -13.41 -15.21 3.72
N ALA A 129 -13.04 -14.30 4.63
CA ALA A 129 -13.90 -13.22 5.08
C ALA A 129 -14.28 -12.24 3.97
N VAL A 130 -13.33 -11.81 3.16
CA VAL A 130 -13.64 -10.97 1.98
C VAL A 130 -14.53 -11.73 1.00
N ARG A 131 -14.22 -13.01 0.74
CA ARG A 131 -14.95 -13.84 -0.23
C ARG A 131 -16.38 -14.17 0.17
N ARG A 132 -16.73 -14.13 1.46
CA ARG A 132 -18.13 -14.21 1.91
C ARG A 132 -19.01 -13.09 1.37
N HIS A 133 -18.43 -11.90 1.17
CA HIS A 133 -19.17 -10.70 0.78
C HIS A 133 -18.96 -10.31 -0.68
N THR A 134 -17.79 -10.61 -1.26
CA THR A 134 -17.49 -10.23 -2.65
C THR A 134 -16.51 -11.17 -3.36
N SER A 135 -16.86 -11.53 -4.61
CA SER A 135 -15.98 -12.21 -5.56
C SER A 135 -15.27 -11.25 -6.53
N SER A 136 -15.60 -9.95 -6.48
CA SER A 136 -15.09 -8.95 -7.42
C SER A 136 -13.80 -8.31 -6.93
N ALA A 137 -13.73 -7.94 -5.65
CA ALA A 137 -12.60 -7.24 -5.05
C ALA A 137 -11.35 -8.12 -4.93
N TYR A 138 -10.19 -7.53 -5.16
CA TYR A 138 -8.90 -8.17 -4.90
C TYR A 138 -8.61 -8.22 -3.40
N VAL A 139 -7.87 -9.24 -2.98
CA VAL A 139 -7.34 -9.35 -1.61
C VAL A 139 -5.84 -9.12 -1.66
N ILE A 140 -5.34 -8.10 -0.96
CA ILE A 140 -3.92 -7.77 -0.93
C ILE A 140 -3.28 -8.34 0.33
N LEU A 141 -2.13 -8.98 0.15
CA LEU A 141 -1.31 -9.61 1.18
C LEU A 141 0.05 -8.90 1.22
N SER A 142 0.35 -8.18 2.30
CA SER A 142 1.66 -7.54 2.48
C SER A 142 2.74 -8.58 2.74
N ASN A 143 3.89 -8.43 2.08
CA ASN A 143 5.09 -9.11 2.51
C ASN A 143 5.50 -8.67 3.93
N ARG A 144 6.20 -9.56 4.64
CA ARG A 144 6.77 -9.20 5.94
C ARG A 144 7.97 -8.27 5.76
N LEU A 145 8.10 -7.31 6.67
CA LEU A 145 9.30 -6.52 6.84
C LEU A 145 10.41 -7.32 7.55
N GLY A 146 11.62 -6.78 7.55
CA GLY A 146 12.76 -7.34 8.26
C GLY A 146 13.45 -8.47 7.48
N PRO A 147 14.01 -9.50 8.14
CA PRO A 147 14.82 -10.55 7.51
C PRO A 147 13.97 -11.63 6.79
N ALA A 148 12.73 -11.31 6.38
CA ALA A 148 11.85 -12.23 5.69
C ALA A 148 12.28 -12.44 4.22
N ASP A 149 12.02 -13.63 3.69
CA ASP A 149 12.21 -13.88 2.26
C ASP A 149 11.05 -13.25 1.49
N GLN A 150 11.36 -12.33 0.56
CA GLN A 150 10.36 -11.67 -0.29
C GLN A 150 9.47 -12.65 -1.09
N LYS A 151 9.89 -13.90 -1.27
CA LYS A 151 9.15 -14.94 -2.01
C LYS A 151 8.28 -15.83 -1.11
N GLU A 152 8.33 -15.67 0.21
CA GLU A 152 7.75 -16.63 1.18
C GLU A 152 6.21 -16.81 1.08
N LEU A 153 5.53 -15.82 0.47
CA LEU A 153 4.09 -15.82 0.22
C LEU A 153 3.69 -16.29 -1.19
N LEU A 154 4.61 -16.44 -2.16
CA LEU A 154 4.25 -16.76 -3.55
C LEU A 154 3.46 -18.06 -3.69
N SER A 155 3.94 -19.13 -3.07
CA SER A 155 3.29 -20.44 -3.13
C SER A 155 1.92 -20.42 -2.45
N PHE A 156 1.81 -19.72 -1.31
CA PHE A 156 0.54 -19.56 -0.60
C PHE A 156 -0.48 -18.76 -1.43
N ALA A 157 -0.07 -17.60 -1.93
CA ALA A 157 -0.95 -16.72 -2.70
C ALA A 157 -1.37 -17.32 -4.04
N SER A 158 -0.52 -18.12 -4.70
CA SER A 158 -0.87 -18.80 -5.95
C SER A 158 -2.04 -19.80 -5.82
N GLY A 159 -2.38 -20.23 -4.59
CA GLY A 159 -3.56 -21.04 -4.31
C GLY A 159 -4.86 -20.25 -4.22
N LEU A 160 -4.82 -18.91 -4.28
CA LEU A 160 -5.96 -18.02 -4.07
C LEU A 160 -6.32 -17.27 -5.36
N ASN A 161 -7.62 -17.04 -5.57
CA ASN A 161 -8.10 -16.25 -6.71
C ASN A 161 -8.19 -14.75 -6.38
N LYS A 162 -7.84 -13.88 -7.34
CA LYS A 162 -7.84 -12.41 -7.22
C LYS A 162 -7.08 -11.94 -5.98
N VAL A 163 -5.84 -12.39 -5.89
CA VAL A 163 -4.93 -12.02 -4.81
C VAL A 163 -3.78 -11.19 -5.38
N VAL A 164 -3.23 -10.34 -4.52
CA VAL A 164 -2.15 -9.42 -4.84
C VAL A 164 -1.12 -9.52 -3.71
N LEU A 165 0.16 -9.54 -4.05
CA LEU A 165 1.26 -9.38 -3.10
C LEU A 165 1.69 -7.92 -3.08
N ASP A 166 1.73 -7.34 -1.88
CA ASP A 166 2.22 -5.98 -1.66
C ASP A 166 3.69 -5.99 -1.20
N VAL A 167 4.47 -5.10 -1.80
CA VAL A 167 5.87 -4.83 -1.46
C VAL A 167 6.11 -3.33 -1.35
N HIS A 168 6.85 -2.93 -0.33
CA HIS A 168 7.14 -1.52 -0.06
C HIS A 168 8.62 -1.23 -0.35
N TYR A 169 8.86 -0.26 -1.20
CA TYR A 169 10.20 0.07 -1.69
C TYR A 169 10.58 1.51 -1.35
N TYR A 170 11.36 1.64 -0.30
CA TYR A 170 12.00 2.88 0.11
C TYR A 170 13.49 2.86 -0.22
N SER A 171 14.04 4.02 -0.61
CA SER A 171 15.49 4.29 -0.66
C SER A 171 15.96 4.99 0.62
N LEU A 172 15.41 4.55 1.75
CA LEU A 172 15.59 5.07 3.11
C LEU A 172 15.66 3.88 4.09
N PHE A 173 15.86 4.18 5.37
CA PHE A 173 15.75 3.22 6.49
C PHE A 173 16.78 2.08 6.48
N SER A 174 17.82 2.20 5.66
CA SER A 174 18.97 1.30 5.66
C SER A 174 20.25 2.13 5.57
N ASP A 175 21.28 1.72 6.33
CA ASP A 175 22.61 2.33 6.28
C ASP A 175 23.23 2.31 4.87
N SER A 176 22.79 1.38 4.03
CA SER A 176 23.23 1.28 2.64
C SER A 176 22.89 2.52 1.81
N PHE A 177 21.87 3.30 2.18
CA PHE A 177 21.47 4.52 1.46
C PHE A 177 22.21 5.77 1.91
N LYS A 178 22.74 5.81 3.15
CA LYS A 178 23.39 6.99 3.75
C LYS A 178 24.55 7.55 2.91
N ASN A 179 25.26 6.67 2.20
CA ASN A 179 26.46 7.02 1.43
C ASN A 179 26.25 6.93 -0.09
N LYS A 180 25.02 6.67 -0.57
CA LYS A 180 24.75 6.61 -2.01
C LYS A 180 24.59 8.01 -2.58
N ASN A 181 25.30 8.30 -3.67
CA ASN A 181 25.05 9.50 -4.47
C ASN A 181 23.79 9.33 -5.36
N VAL A 182 23.45 10.38 -6.12
CA VAL A 182 22.28 10.38 -7.03
C VAL A 182 22.28 9.18 -7.99
N GLN A 183 23.38 8.97 -8.72
CA GLN A 183 23.46 7.91 -9.72
C GLN A 183 23.38 6.52 -9.07
N GLN A 184 24.04 6.32 -7.93
CA GLN A 184 23.99 5.06 -7.20
C GLN A 184 22.59 4.72 -6.68
N ASN A 185 21.79 5.72 -6.30
CA ASN A 185 20.38 5.50 -5.97
C ASN A 185 19.57 5.11 -7.21
N ILE A 186 19.75 5.81 -8.33
CA ILE A 186 19.07 5.49 -9.60
C ILE A 186 19.43 4.08 -10.08
N ASP A 187 20.70 3.72 -10.04
CA ASP A 187 21.18 2.38 -10.42
C ASP A 187 20.63 1.30 -9.48
N TYR A 188 20.48 1.60 -8.19
CA TYR A 188 19.87 0.68 -7.25
C TYR A 188 18.39 0.41 -7.59
N ILE A 189 17.64 1.43 -8.02
CA ILE A 189 16.27 1.26 -8.50
C ILE A 189 16.24 0.39 -9.77
N ASN A 190 17.04 0.74 -10.78
CA ASN A 190 17.03 0.07 -12.08
C ASN A 190 17.53 -1.38 -12.04
N ASN A 191 18.36 -1.72 -11.05
CA ASN A 191 18.94 -3.06 -10.92
C ASN A 191 18.31 -3.85 -9.77
N GLN A 192 18.57 -3.43 -8.52
CA GLN A 192 18.16 -4.22 -7.35
C GLN A 192 16.64 -4.23 -7.19
N ARG A 193 15.99 -3.05 -7.18
CA ARG A 193 14.52 -3.00 -7.02
C ARG A 193 13.78 -3.60 -8.21
N ALA A 194 14.32 -3.47 -9.42
CA ALA A 194 13.78 -4.16 -10.58
C ALA A 194 13.83 -5.69 -10.43
N SER A 195 14.93 -6.22 -9.90
CA SER A 195 15.09 -7.65 -9.59
C SER A 195 14.16 -8.10 -8.45
N ASP A 196 14.05 -7.32 -7.38
CA ASP A 196 13.15 -7.59 -6.25
C ASP A 196 11.68 -7.65 -6.72
N LEU A 197 11.24 -6.69 -7.53
CA LEU A 197 9.89 -6.69 -8.07
C LEU A 197 9.64 -7.87 -9.02
N ALA A 198 10.61 -8.18 -9.89
CA ALA A 198 10.53 -9.33 -10.78
C ALA A 198 10.45 -10.65 -10.00
N ALA A 199 11.11 -10.74 -8.84
CA ALA A 199 11.10 -11.92 -7.99
C ALA A 199 9.71 -12.27 -7.43
N VAL A 200 8.83 -11.27 -7.24
CA VAL A 200 7.44 -11.46 -6.80
C VAL A 200 6.41 -11.37 -7.92
N THR A 201 6.83 -11.01 -9.14
CA THR A 201 5.97 -10.93 -10.33
C THR A 201 6.15 -12.17 -11.19
N THR A 202 5.30 -13.18 -10.97
CA THR A 202 5.44 -14.49 -11.63
C THR A 202 4.33 -14.77 -12.63
N THR A 203 4.65 -15.51 -13.70
CA THR A 203 3.67 -15.95 -14.69
C THR A 203 2.61 -16.84 -14.03
N ASN A 204 1.33 -16.49 -14.18
CA ASN A 204 0.18 -17.18 -13.55
C ASN A 204 0.15 -17.16 -12.02
N GLY A 205 0.99 -16.34 -11.38
CA GLY A 205 0.99 -16.15 -9.93
C GLY A 205 0.03 -15.06 -9.45
N PRO A 206 0.10 -14.67 -8.16
CA PRO A 206 -0.58 -13.48 -7.66
C PRO A 206 -0.13 -12.24 -8.44
N LEU A 207 -0.97 -11.21 -8.49
CA LEU A 207 -0.52 -9.92 -9.01
C LEU A 207 0.47 -9.29 -8.02
N SER A 208 1.32 -8.40 -8.50
CA SER A 208 2.30 -7.65 -7.72
C SER A 208 1.89 -6.20 -7.60
N PHE A 209 2.04 -5.62 -6.41
CA PHE A 209 1.72 -4.23 -6.11
C PHE A 209 2.90 -3.59 -5.39
N VAL A 210 3.35 -2.43 -5.85
CA VAL A 210 4.29 -1.60 -5.08
C VAL A 210 3.45 -0.63 -4.26
N GLY A 211 2.92 -1.08 -3.13
CA GLY A 211 1.91 -0.36 -2.35
C GLY A 211 2.44 0.84 -1.58
N GLU A 212 3.76 0.94 -1.42
CA GLU A 212 4.41 2.12 -0.90
C GLU A 212 5.76 2.40 -1.56
N TRP A 213 5.94 3.65 -1.96
CA TRP A 213 7.22 4.26 -2.33
C TRP A 213 7.12 5.78 -2.27
N THR A 214 8.27 6.46 -2.29
CA THR A 214 8.35 7.93 -2.27
C THR A 214 9.57 8.42 -3.04
N ALA A 215 9.62 9.71 -3.39
CA ALA A 215 10.81 10.35 -3.93
C ALA A 215 11.80 10.80 -2.83
N ALA A 216 11.52 10.50 -1.56
CA ALA A 216 12.42 10.81 -0.46
C ALA A 216 13.61 9.84 -0.43
N TRP A 217 14.78 10.38 -0.11
CA TRP A 217 16.08 9.69 -0.09
C TRP A 217 17.08 10.44 0.80
N GLU A 218 18.23 9.82 1.09
CA GLU A 218 19.29 10.39 1.95
C GLU A 218 20.17 11.45 1.25
N VAL A 219 19.99 11.68 -0.06
CA VAL A 219 20.86 12.58 -0.84
C VAL A 219 20.61 14.04 -0.46
N LYS A 220 21.65 14.71 0.03
CA LYS A 220 21.62 16.14 0.37
C LYS A 220 21.97 17.01 -0.83
N GLY A 221 21.31 18.15 -0.96
CA GLY A 221 21.61 19.15 -2.00
C GLY A 221 21.28 18.72 -3.43
N ALA A 222 20.46 17.68 -3.61
CA ALA A 222 20.00 17.23 -4.92
C ALA A 222 19.22 18.33 -5.65
N SER A 223 19.49 18.48 -6.94
CA SER A 223 18.76 19.42 -7.81
C SER A 223 17.35 18.90 -8.13
N MET A 224 16.50 19.76 -8.67
CA MET A 224 15.19 19.33 -9.19
C MET A 224 15.34 18.26 -10.28
N GLU A 225 16.36 18.36 -11.13
CA GLU A 225 16.64 17.36 -12.18
C GLU A 225 17.01 16.00 -11.59
N ASP A 226 17.74 15.97 -10.48
CA ASP A 226 18.10 14.73 -9.78
C ASP A 226 16.85 14.03 -9.22
N TYR A 227 15.94 14.79 -8.61
CA TYR A 227 14.64 14.26 -8.15
C TYR A 227 13.78 13.76 -9.32
N GLN A 228 13.75 14.48 -10.44
CA GLN A 228 13.02 14.05 -11.63
C GLN A 228 13.56 12.73 -12.17
N LYS A 229 14.90 12.59 -12.29
CA LYS A 229 15.55 11.35 -12.72
C LYS A 229 15.26 10.19 -11.77
N PHE A 230 15.34 10.44 -10.47
CA PHE A 230 15.07 9.43 -9.44
C PHE A 230 13.61 8.98 -9.43
N ALA A 231 12.66 9.92 -9.40
CA ALA A 231 11.23 9.61 -9.47
C ALA A 231 10.87 8.90 -10.78
N LYS A 232 11.48 9.29 -11.91
CA LYS A 232 11.29 8.61 -13.19
C LYS A 232 11.80 7.16 -13.16
N ALA A 233 12.99 6.90 -12.62
CA ALA A 233 13.50 5.54 -12.49
C ALA A 233 12.56 4.66 -11.65
N GLN A 234 12.04 5.20 -10.54
CA GLN A 234 11.05 4.53 -9.70
C GLN A 234 9.76 4.24 -10.48
N LEU A 235 9.19 5.22 -11.20
CA LEU A 235 8.00 5.00 -12.01
C LEU A 235 8.21 3.99 -13.14
N ASP A 236 9.38 4.00 -13.80
CA ASP A 236 9.71 3.07 -14.88
C ASP A 236 9.87 1.62 -14.36
N VAL A 237 10.33 1.44 -13.12
CA VAL A 237 10.49 0.12 -12.49
C VAL A 237 9.21 -0.33 -11.80
N TYR A 238 8.67 0.46 -10.88
CA TYR A 238 7.48 0.13 -10.08
C TYR A 238 6.22 0.09 -10.93
N GLY A 239 6.17 0.85 -12.04
CA GLY A 239 5.11 0.75 -13.04
C GLY A 239 5.01 -0.60 -13.75
N LYS A 240 5.98 -1.50 -13.57
CA LYS A 240 5.92 -2.88 -14.06
C LYS A 240 5.15 -3.82 -13.13
N ALA A 241 4.81 -3.38 -11.91
CA ALA A 241 3.97 -4.14 -11.00
C ALA A 241 2.59 -4.36 -11.63
N THR A 242 2.09 -5.59 -11.57
CA THR A 242 0.94 -6.03 -12.38
C THR A 242 -0.41 -5.54 -11.85
N PHE A 243 -0.47 -5.14 -10.58
CA PHE A 243 -1.58 -4.46 -9.92
C PHE A 243 -1.35 -2.94 -9.75
N GLY A 244 -0.21 -2.43 -10.20
CA GLY A 244 0.16 -1.00 -10.12
C GLY A 244 1.03 -0.64 -8.92
N TRP A 245 1.02 0.64 -8.56
CA TRP A 245 1.84 1.22 -7.49
C TRP A 245 1.07 2.28 -6.71
N ALA A 246 1.46 2.54 -5.46
CA ALA A 246 0.92 3.61 -4.62
C ALA A 246 2.02 4.46 -3.97
N TYR A 247 1.94 5.79 -4.18
CA TYR A 247 2.88 6.74 -3.60
C TYR A 247 2.51 7.06 -2.14
N TRP A 248 3.48 6.96 -1.22
CA TRP A 248 3.39 7.40 0.17
C TRP A 248 3.96 8.82 0.29
N ALA A 249 3.16 9.88 0.43
CA ALA A 249 1.69 9.95 0.45
C ALA A 249 1.17 11.03 -0.51
N TYR A 250 -0.15 11.17 -0.65
CA TYR A 250 -0.71 12.18 -1.54
C TYR A 250 -0.40 13.62 -1.11
N LYS A 251 -0.61 13.93 0.18
CA LYS A 251 -0.38 15.25 0.77
C LYS A 251 0.31 15.05 2.12
N LEU A 252 1.36 15.83 2.34
CA LEU A 252 1.96 16.07 3.64
C LEU A 252 2.15 17.59 3.80
N GLU A 253 2.04 18.08 5.04
CA GLU A 253 2.44 19.45 5.37
C GLU A 253 3.93 19.44 5.70
N CYS A 254 4.71 20.17 4.91
CA CYS A 254 6.16 20.20 5.00
C CYS A 254 6.63 21.62 5.30
N ASP A 255 7.45 21.77 6.34
CA ASP A 255 8.10 23.04 6.70
C ASP A 255 9.46 23.23 6.00
N GLN A 256 9.76 22.38 5.00
CA GLN A 256 11.03 22.33 4.28
C GLN A 256 10.85 22.77 2.82
N PRO A 257 11.91 23.29 2.15
CA PRO A 257 11.83 23.78 0.76
C PRO A 257 11.52 22.67 -0.26
N HIS A 258 11.63 21.41 0.14
CA HIS A 258 11.26 20.24 -0.67
C HIS A 258 10.39 19.31 0.17
N CYS A 259 9.35 18.74 -0.44
CA CYS A 259 8.41 17.84 0.24
C CYS A 259 8.27 16.53 -0.53
N PRO A 260 9.33 15.70 -0.60
CA PRO A 260 9.32 14.48 -1.41
C PRO A 260 8.29 13.45 -0.91
N TRP A 261 7.84 13.55 0.34
CA TRP A 261 6.75 12.73 0.88
C TRP A 261 5.33 13.17 0.43
N SER A 262 5.19 14.32 -0.24
CA SER A 262 3.91 14.83 -0.74
C SER A 262 3.87 14.78 -2.25
N LEU A 263 3.16 13.79 -2.81
CA LEU A 263 3.02 13.68 -4.27
C LEU A 263 2.38 14.95 -4.86
N LYS A 264 1.39 15.53 -4.18
CA LYS A 264 0.76 16.79 -4.60
C LYS A 264 1.80 17.89 -4.78
N TRP A 265 2.67 18.07 -3.79
CA TRP A 265 3.73 19.07 -3.87
C TRP A 265 4.71 18.76 -5.01
N MET A 266 5.10 17.50 -5.16
CA MET A 266 6.02 17.06 -6.21
C MET A 266 5.47 17.31 -7.62
N ILE A 267 4.17 17.11 -7.85
CA ILE A 267 3.50 17.40 -9.12
C ILE A 267 3.40 18.91 -9.36
N GLU A 268 2.90 19.66 -8.37
CA GLU A 268 2.65 21.11 -8.50
C GLU A 268 3.94 21.92 -8.70
N ASN A 269 5.08 21.40 -8.24
CA ASN A 269 6.39 22.04 -8.37
C ASN A 269 7.27 21.41 -9.48
N ASN A 270 6.71 20.55 -10.33
CA ASN A 270 7.39 19.90 -11.45
C ASN A 270 8.56 18.97 -11.08
N TYR A 271 8.62 18.45 -9.86
CA TYR A 271 9.63 17.46 -9.45
C TYR A 271 9.30 16.04 -9.94
N THR A 272 8.04 15.78 -10.30
CA THR A 272 7.63 14.52 -10.94
C THR A 272 6.42 14.72 -11.83
N SER A 273 6.23 13.81 -12.80
CA SER A 273 4.98 13.68 -13.54
C SER A 273 4.53 12.23 -13.49
N VAL A 274 3.37 12.00 -12.91
CA VAL A 274 2.72 10.68 -12.84
C VAL A 274 1.81 10.39 -14.04
N MET A 275 1.70 11.34 -14.97
CA MET A 275 1.03 11.11 -16.24
C MET A 275 1.95 10.27 -17.13
N MET A 276 1.82 8.95 -17.09
CA MET A 276 2.38 8.11 -18.14
C MET A 276 1.70 8.49 -19.47
N GLN A 277 2.50 8.65 -20.53
CA GLN A 277 1.96 8.67 -21.89
C GLN A 277 1.14 7.40 -22.07
N ARG A 278 -0.19 7.52 -22.22
CA ARG A 278 -1.06 6.38 -22.53
C ARG A 278 -0.49 5.66 -23.74
N LYS A 279 0.20 4.52 -23.55
CA LYS A 279 0.33 3.55 -24.64
C LYS A 279 -1.08 3.02 -24.86
N LYS A 280 -1.69 3.38 -25.99
CA LYS A 280 -2.89 2.71 -26.50
C LYS A 280 -2.55 1.24 -26.71
N THR A 281 -2.80 0.38 -25.74
CA THR A 281 -2.88 -1.06 -25.96
C THR A 281 -4.34 -1.43 -26.16
N ARG A 282 -4.61 -2.10 -27.29
CA ARG A 282 -5.89 -2.72 -27.63
C ARG A 282 -6.11 -3.86 -26.63
N ASP A 283 -7.00 -3.68 -25.67
CA ASP A 283 -7.86 -4.71 -25.07
C ASP A 283 -8.59 -4.08 -23.88
N GLU A 284 -9.76 -3.48 -24.15
CA GLU A 284 -10.61 -2.80 -23.15
C GLU A 284 -11.65 -3.74 -22.51
N ASN A 285 -11.43 -5.05 -22.46
CA ASN A 285 -12.46 -6.00 -22.01
C ASN A 285 -12.09 -6.94 -20.84
N GLU A 286 -10.98 -6.73 -20.13
CA GLU A 286 -10.64 -7.55 -18.96
C GLU A 286 -10.28 -6.71 -17.72
N GLY A 287 -11.23 -6.57 -16.79
CA GLY A 287 -10.98 -6.18 -15.40
C GLY A 287 -10.55 -4.72 -15.16
N ARG A 288 -10.97 -4.14 -14.03
CA ARG A 288 -10.50 -2.81 -13.60
C ARG A 288 -9.07 -2.92 -13.06
N GLN A 289 -8.09 -2.88 -13.94
CA GLN A 289 -6.67 -2.83 -13.55
C GLN A 289 -6.37 -1.48 -12.90
N ILE A 290 -5.82 -1.50 -11.68
CA ILE A 290 -5.29 -0.30 -11.03
C ILE A 290 -3.92 -0.05 -11.63
N ASN A 291 -3.77 1.01 -12.42
CA ASN A 291 -2.48 1.29 -13.07
C ASN A 291 -1.65 2.29 -12.26
N ASN A 292 -2.31 3.25 -11.59
CA ASN A 292 -1.67 4.27 -10.75
C ASN A 292 -2.54 4.56 -9.52
N CYS A 293 -1.98 4.41 -8.32
CA CYS A 293 -2.63 4.62 -7.03
C CYS A 293 -1.81 5.61 -6.18
N ILE A 294 -2.42 6.11 -5.12
CA ILE A 294 -1.76 6.96 -4.11
C ILE A 294 -2.30 6.62 -2.74
N ILE A 295 -1.52 6.90 -1.71
CA ILE A 295 -1.96 6.69 -0.35
C ILE A 295 -2.58 7.97 0.17
N TYR A 296 -3.84 7.88 0.55
CA TYR A 296 -4.59 8.99 1.10
C TYR A 296 -4.58 8.92 2.62
N ILE A 297 -3.72 9.74 3.23
CA ILE A 297 -3.63 9.88 4.68
C ILE A 297 -4.40 11.14 5.06
N ASN A 298 -5.72 10.99 5.20
CA ASN A 298 -6.52 11.94 5.98
C ASN A 298 -7.89 11.31 6.32
N ILE A 299 -7.91 10.47 7.35
CA ILE A 299 -9.16 9.97 7.97
C ILE A 299 -9.10 10.19 9.49
N THR A 300 -8.66 11.37 9.89
CA THR A 300 -8.76 11.87 11.27
C THR A 300 -9.45 13.22 11.26
#